data_AF-A0A4E9E9S0-F1
#
_entry.id   AF-A0A4E9E9S0-F1
#
_cell.length_a   1.000
_cell.length_b   1.000
_cell.length_c   1.000
_cell.angle_alpha   90.00
_cell.angle_beta   90.00
_cell.angle_gamma   90.00
#
_symmetry.space_group_name_H-M   'P 1'
#
loop_
_entity.id
_entity.type
_entity.pdbx_description
1 polymer ?
#
loop_
_entity_poly.entity_id
_entity_poly.type
_entity_poly.pdbx_seq_one_letter_code
_entity_poly.pdbx_strand_id
1 'polypeptide(L)'
;MKVVLLDESDMFLEQRSLVNLERNALVSVFLRVLEYYDGILILTSNRVGIFDEAFKSRIQLNLRYKTLDRAQRKQIWKNFFIHLGRLEQENGTTGGSYGANVDEMMGKLDDLAEANLNGR
;
A
#
# COMPACT_ATOMS: atom_id res chain seq x y z
N MET A 1 -23.77 -2.30 -0.28
CA MET A 1 -22.50 -1.91 0.38
C MET A 1 -21.67 -1.14 -0.63
N LYS A 2 -21.36 0.14 -0.36
CA LYS A 2 -20.48 0.95 -1.22
C LYS A 2 -19.07 0.94 -0.63
N VAL A 3 -18.07 0.91 -1.51
CA VAL A 3 -16.65 1.02 -1.13
C VAL A 3 -16.05 2.18 -1.91
N VAL A 4 -15.39 3.10 -1.22
CA VAL A 4 -14.65 4.20 -1.83
C VAL A 4 -13.19 4.08 -1.42
N LEU A 5 -12.30 4.21 -2.40
CA LEU A 5 -10.86 4.31 -2.21
C LEU A 5 -10.45 5.74 -2.56
N LEU A 6 -9.82 6.45 -1.62
CA LEU A 6 -9.08 7.67 -1.93
C LEU A 6 -7.59 7.38 -1.80
N ASP A 7 -6.91 7.54 -2.93
CA ASP A 7 -5.46 7.45 -2.99
C ASP A 7 -4.83 8.80 -2.60
N GLU A 8 -3.64 8.76 -2.00
CA GLU A 8 -2.83 9.94 -1.66
C GLU A 8 -3.62 11.04 -0.93
N SER A 9 -4.43 10.65 0.04
CA SER A 9 -5.32 11.55 0.78
C SER A 9 -4.60 12.46 1.81
N ASP A 10 -3.28 12.59 1.74
CA ASP A 10 -2.46 13.32 2.72
C ASP A 10 -2.83 14.81 2.83
N MET A 11 -3.26 15.43 1.72
CA MET A 11 -3.78 16.80 1.72
C MET A 11 -4.96 16.99 2.70
N PHE A 12 -5.83 15.98 2.81
CA PHE A 12 -7.04 15.98 3.64
C PHE A 12 -6.80 15.53 5.08
N LEU A 13 -5.73 14.76 5.32
CA LEU A 13 -5.45 14.12 6.60
C LEU A 13 -4.52 14.92 7.52
N GLU A 14 -3.80 15.91 7.00
CA GLU A 14 -2.81 16.68 7.76
C GLU A 14 -3.43 17.60 8.82
N GLN A 15 -2.69 17.84 9.90
CA GLN A 15 -3.11 18.71 11.00
C GLN A 15 -3.47 20.12 10.50
N ARG A 16 -4.56 20.67 11.05
CA ARG A 16 -5.00 22.04 10.79
C ARG A 16 -3.92 23.05 11.22
N SER A 17 -3.72 24.09 10.42
CA SER A 17 -2.75 25.16 10.68
C SER A 17 -3.44 26.52 10.74
N LEU A 18 -3.03 27.39 11.66
CA LEU A 18 -3.57 28.76 11.79
C LEU A 18 -3.34 29.63 10.54
N VAL A 19 -2.36 29.26 9.70
CA VAL A 19 -1.91 30.05 8.56
C VAL A 19 -2.66 29.68 7.27
N ASN A 20 -3.23 28.47 7.19
CA ASN A 20 -3.85 27.97 5.95
C ASN A 20 -5.35 27.70 6.13
N LEU A 21 -6.14 28.75 5.94
CA LEU A 21 -7.61 28.71 6.08
C LEU A 21 -8.28 27.82 5.01
N GLU A 22 -7.78 27.83 3.78
CA GLU A 22 -8.34 27.03 2.67
C GLU A 22 -8.20 25.53 2.96
N ARG A 23 -7.02 25.11 3.41
CA ARG A 23 -6.79 23.72 3.81
C ARG A 23 -7.66 23.31 5.00
N ASN A 24 -7.78 24.17 6.01
CA ASN A 24 -8.64 23.88 7.16
C ASN A 24 -10.12 23.71 6.75
N ALA A 25 -10.57 24.45 5.74
CA ALA A 25 -11.91 24.30 5.18
C ALA A 25 -12.07 22.91 4.51
N LEU A 26 -11.11 22.50 3.67
CA LEU A 26 -11.11 21.17 3.04
C LEU A 26 -11.10 20.04 4.08
N VAL A 27 -10.24 20.13 5.10
CA VAL A 27 -10.16 19.17 6.21
C VAL A 27 -11.51 19.10 6.97
N SER A 28 -12.19 20.24 7.15
CA SER A 28 -13.50 20.30 7.82
C SER A 28 -14.62 19.67 6.99
N VAL A 29 -14.65 19.93 5.67
CA VAL A 29 -15.61 19.29 4.75
C VAL A 29 -15.37 17.78 4.71
N PHE A 30 -14.11 17.36 4.66
CA PHE A 30 -13.77 15.95 4.60
C PHE A 30 -14.19 15.19 5.87
N LEU A 31 -13.97 15.75 7.07
CA LEU A 31 -14.48 15.15 8.33
C LEU A 31 -15.99 14.94 8.30
N ARG A 32 -16.73 15.88 7.71
CA ARG A 32 -18.19 15.76 7.57
C ARG A 32 -18.55 14.61 6.63
N VAL A 33 -17.83 14.43 5.53
CA VAL A 33 -18.03 13.28 4.64
C VAL A 33 -17.74 11.97 5.36
N LEU A 34 -16.66 11.88 6.15
CA LEU A 34 -16.33 10.68 6.92
C LEU A 34 -17.43 10.27 7.90
N GLU A 35 -18.07 11.25 8.54
CA GLU A 35 -19.10 11.01 9.56
C GLU A 35 -20.42 10.50 8.98
N TYR A 36 -20.77 10.91 7.76
CA TYR A 36 -22.04 10.54 7.12
C TYR A 36 -21.91 9.48 6.02
N TYR A 37 -20.69 8.98 5.76
CA TYR A 37 -20.48 8.00 4.71
C TYR A 37 -21.05 6.62 5.11
N ASP A 38 -22.11 6.21 4.44
CA ASP A 38 -22.72 4.88 4.59
C ASP A 38 -22.01 3.85 3.67
N GLY A 39 -20.84 3.39 4.11
CA GLY A 39 -20.03 2.40 3.39
C GLY A 39 -18.65 2.16 4.00
N ILE A 40 -17.78 1.47 3.26
CA ILE A 40 -16.38 1.28 3.62
C ILE A 40 -15.53 2.33 2.89
N LEU A 41 -14.82 3.14 3.66
CA LEU A 41 -13.86 4.09 3.12
C LEU A 41 -12.44 3.59 3.35
N ILE A 42 -11.67 3.47 2.28
CA ILE A 42 -10.25 3.13 2.32
C ILE A 42 -9.46 4.37 1.92
N LEU A 43 -8.52 4.75 2.77
CA LEU A 43 -7.64 5.89 2.56
C LEU A 43 -6.20 5.39 2.51
N THR A 44 -5.46 5.80 1.50
CA THR A 44 -4.00 5.63 1.47
C THR A 44 -3.35 6.99 1.71
N SER A 45 -2.14 6.96 2.24
CA SER A 45 -1.33 8.15 2.43
C SER A 45 0.14 7.78 2.40
N ASN A 46 0.92 8.55 1.65
CA ASN A 46 2.38 8.44 1.60
C ASN A 46 3.06 9.12 2.79
N ARG A 47 2.31 9.88 3.60
CA ARG A 47 2.83 10.59 4.76
C ARG A 47 2.43 9.89 6.06
N VAL A 48 3.44 9.45 6.81
CA VAL A 48 3.28 9.21 8.26
C VAL A 48 3.32 10.56 8.96
N GLY A 49 2.32 11.40 8.69
CA GLY A 49 2.21 12.75 9.22
C GLY A 49 1.49 12.80 10.56
N ILE A 50 1.51 13.98 11.19
CA ILE A 50 0.63 14.29 12.32
C ILE A 50 -0.78 14.43 11.75
N PHE A 51 -1.56 13.36 11.87
CA PHE A 51 -2.97 13.38 11.52
C PHE A 51 -3.73 14.26 12.51
N ASP A 52 -4.70 15.01 12.02
CA ASP A 52 -5.64 15.73 12.86
C ASP A 52 -6.33 14.75 13.84
N GLU A 53 -6.39 15.11 15.11
CA GLU A 53 -6.94 14.23 16.16
C GLU A 53 -8.41 13.86 15.90
N ALA A 54 -9.19 14.74 15.27
CA ALA A 54 -10.59 14.46 14.95
C ALA A 54 -10.74 13.43 13.81
N PHE A 55 -9.70 13.22 13.00
CA PHE A 55 -9.67 12.14 12.02
C PHE A 55 -9.37 10.80 12.68
N LYS A 56 -8.41 10.76 13.61
CA LYS A 56 -8.03 9.52 14.31
C LYS A 56 -9.22 8.91 15.04
N SER A 57 -10.10 9.72 15.62
CA SER A 57 -11.30 9.24 16.32
C SER A 57 -12.36 8.62 15.40
N ARG A 58 -12.33 8.90 14.10
CA ARG A 58 -13.28 8.39 13.10
C ARG A 58 -12.74 7.23 12.28
N ILE A 59 -11.44 6.93 12.39
CA ILE A 59 -10.80 5.81 11.69
C ILE A 59 -10.89 4.55 12.55
N GLN A 60 -11.59 3.53 12.05
CA GLN A 60 -11.76 2.25 12.75
C GLN A 60 -10.50 1.37 12.71
N LEU A 61 -9.73 1.46 11.62
CA LEU A 61 -8.52 0.67 11.41
C LEU A 61 -7.42 1.55 10.79
N ASN A 62 -6.25 1.56 11.43
CA ASN A 62 -5.06 2.20 10.91
C ASN A 62 -4.00 1.15 10.60
N LEU A 63 -3.65 1.00 9.33
CA LEU A 63 -2.61 0.08 8.85
C LEU A 63 -1.35 0.88 8.52
N ARG A 64 -0.36 0.81 9.41
CA ARG A 64 0.96 1.36 9.15
C ARG A 64 1.87 0.29 8.58
N TYR A 65 2.21 0.41 7.30
CA TYR A 65 3.24 -0.41 6.68
C TYR A 65 4.61 -0.01 7.22
N LYS A 66 5.25 -0.93 7.94
CA LYS A 66 6.64 -0.79 8.38
C LYS A 66 7.57 -1.20 7.24
N THR A 67 8.83 -0.78 7.32
CA THR A 67 9.89 -1.31 6.46
C THR A 67 9.95 -2.83 6.61
N LEU A 68 10.07 -3.51 5.47
CA LEU A 68 10.10 -4.97 5.43
C LEU A 68 11.37 -5.48 6.13
N ASP A 69 11.24 -6.51 6.95
CA ASP A 69 12.39 -7.26 7.45
C ASP A 69 12.90 -8.27 6.41
N ARG A 70 14.07 -8.86 6.68
CA ARG A 70 14.70 -9.83 5.78
C ARG A 70 13.79 -11.03 5.48
N ALA A 71 13.08 -11.55 6.50
CA ALA A 71 12.20 -12.70 6.33
C ALA A 71 10.97 -12.35 5.47
N GLN A 72 10.40 -11.17 5.67
CA GLN A 72 9.30 -10.63 4.87
C GLN A 72 9.73 -10.41 3.41
N ARG A 73 10.91 -9.82 3.17
CA ARG A 73 11.48 -9.67 1.81
C ARG A 73 11.71 -11.03 1.15
N LYS A 74 12.25 -12.01 1.90
CA LYS A 74 12.43 -13.39 1.42
C LYS A 74 11.10 -14.01 0.99
N GLN A 75 10.05 -13.83 1.79
CA GLN A 75 8.72 -14.35 1.49
C GLN A 75 8.10 -13.68 0.25
N ILE A 76 8.28 -12.37 0.09
CA ILE A 76 7.80 -11.62 -1.08
C ILE A 76 8.46 -12.14 -2.35
N TRP A 77 9.79 -12.27 -2.37
CA TRP A 77 10.52 -12.82 -3.50
C TRP A 77 10.06 -14.24 -3.86
N LYS A 78 9.89 -15.10 -2.85
CA LYS A 78 9.36 -16.45 -3.05
C LYS A 78 7.98 -16.43 -3.70
N ASN A 79 7.08 -15.53 -3.25
CA ASN A 79 5.75 -15.40 -3.83
C ASN A 79 5.81 -14.96 -5.30
N PHE A 80 6.70 -14.01 -5.64
CA PHE A 80 6.91 -13.58 -7.02
C PHE A 80 7.41 -14.72 -7.91
N PHE A 81 8.39 -15.49 -7.47
CA PHE A 81 8.92 -16.61 -8.24
C PHE A 81 7.90 -17.73 -8.46
N ILE A 82 7.10 -18.04 -7.43
CA ILE A 82 5.99 -18.99 -7.57
C ILE A 82 4.96 -18.49 -8.58
N HIS A 83 4.63 -17.19 -8.55
CA HIS A 83 3.68 -16.61 -9.50
C HIS A 83 4.22 -16.65 -10.93
N LEU A 84 5.50 -16.31 -11.12
CA LEU A 84 6.16 -16.38 -12.42
C LEU A 84 6.16 -17.80 -13.01
N GLY A 85 6.46 -18.80 -12.19
CA GLY A 85 6.40 -20.21 -12.62
C GLY A 85 5.00 -20.66 -13.04
N ARG A 86 3.94 -20.13 -12.41
CA ARG A 86 2.55 -20.38 -12.84
C ARG A 86 2.24 -19.73 -14.19
N LEU A 87 2.67 -18.47 -14.38
CA LEU A 87 2.47 -17.75 -15.64
C LEU A 87 3.20 -18.42 -16.82
N GLU A 88 4.39 -19.01 -16.62
CA GLU A 88 5.06 -19.77 -17.68
C GLU A 88 4.29 -21.04 -18.08
N GLN A 89 3.69 -21.74 -17.12
CA GLN A 89 2.87 -22.92 -17.40
C GLN A 89 1.59 -22.56 -18.16
N GLU A 90 0.97 -21.42 -17.83
CA GLU A 90 -0.22 -20.91 -18.52
C GLU A 90 0.08 -20.40 -19.93
N ASN A 91 1.25 -19.78 -20.16
CA ASN A 91 1.66 -19.24 -21.46
C ASN A 91 2.35 -20.28 -22.38
N GLY A 92 2.67 -21.47 -21.87
CA GLY A 92 3.25 -22.57 -22.65
C GLY A 92 2.36 -23.07 -23.82
N THR A 93 1.09 -22.70 -23.85
CA THR A 93 0.17 -22.93 -24.98
C THR A 93 0.15 -21.79 -26.01
N THR A 94 0.75 -20.63 -25.73
CA THR A 94 0.78 -19.47 -26.63
C THR A 94 2.18 -18.85 -26.69
N GLY A 95 3.20 -19.66 -27.03
CA GLY A 95 4.42 -19.21 -27.72
C GLY A 95 5.37 -18.23 -27.02
N GLY A 96 5.19 -17.91 -25.74
CA GLY A 96 6.07 -17.01 -24.98
C GLY A 96 6.65 -17.69 -23.75
N SER A 97 7.82 -18.32 -23.87
CA SER A 97 8.62 -18.71 -22.69
C SER A 97 9.52 -17.53 -22.33
N TYR A 98 9.44 -17.06 -21.09
CA TYR A 98 10.27 -15.97 -20.58
C TYR A 98 11.68 -16.46 -20.20
N GLY A 99 11.96 -17.76 -20.36
CA GLY A 99 13.24 -18.37 -20.01
C GLY A 99 13.55 -18.28 -18.51
N ALA A 100 12.53 -18.13 -17.67
CA ALA A 100 12.72 -17.92 -16.25
C ALA A 100 12.99 -19.25 -15.55
N ASN A 101 14.26 -19.56 -15.26
CA ASN A 101 14.61 -20.70 -14.42
C ASN A 101 14.30 -20.40 -12.95
N VAL A 102 13.08 -20.73 -12.53
CA VAL A 102 12.58 -20.52 -11.17
C VAL A 102 13.45 -21.24 -10.13
N ASP A 103 13.97 -22.42 -10.44
CA ASP A 103 14.82 -23.18 -9.52
C ASP A 103 16.15 -22.45 -9.24
N GLU A 104 16.76 -21.86 -10.28
CA GLU A 104 17.96 -21.02 -10.12
C GLU A 104 17.67 -19.76 -9.30
N MET A 105 16.53 -19.10 -9.57
CA MET A 105 16.11 -17.90 -8.83
C MET A 105 15.84 -18.19 -7.36
N MET A 106 15.24 -19.35 -7.05
CA MET A 106 15.02 -19.81 -5.69
C MET A 106 16.33 -20.06 -4.94
N GLY A 107 17.40 -20.47 -5.62
CA GLY A 107 18.75 -20.59 -5.05
C GLY A 107 19.36 -19.27 -4.60
N LYS A 108 19.01 -18.15 -5.26
CA LYS A 108 19.51 -16.79 -4.96
C LYS A 108 18.63 -16.02 -3.97
N LEU A 109 17.63 -16.68 -3.37
CA LEU A 109 16.61 -16.04 -2.55
C LEU A 109 17.18 -15.34 -1.31
N ASP A 110 18.25 -15.90 -0.71
CA ASP A 110 18.90 -15.30 0.46
C ASP A 110 19.63 -14.01 0.11
N ASP A 111 20.29 -13.93 -1.04
CA ASP A 111 20.98 -12.72 -1.52
C ASP A 111 19.97 -11.61 -1.86
N LEU A 112 18.86 -11.97 -2.49
CA LEU A 112 17.79 -11.04 -2.84
C LEU A 112 17.05 -10.51 -1.60
N ALA A 113 17.01 -11.28 -0.51
CA ALA A 113 16.43 -10.85 0.76
C ALA A 113 17.33 -9.86 1.52
N GLU A 114 18.64 -9.83 1.26
CA GLU A 114 19.56 -8.83 1.82
C GLU A 114 19.34 -7.45 1.21
N ALA A 115 18.96 -7.39 -0.07
CA ALA A 115 18.69 -6.12 -0.74
C ALA A 115 17.53 -5.38 -0.05
N ASN A 116 17.76 -4.14 0.37
CA ASN A 116 16.78 -3.28 1.02
C ASN A 116 15.82 -2.65 -0.02
N LEU A 117 15.13 -3.50 -0.76
CA LEU A 117 14.16 -3.12 -1.80
C LEU A 117 12.81 -2.87 -1.15
N ASN A 118 12.52 -1.61 -0.86
CA ASN A 118 11.29 -1.19 -0.18
C ASN A 118 10.28 -0.53 -1.13
N GLY A 119 10.40 -0.75 -2.45
CA GLY A 119 9.44 -0.26 -3.45
C GLY A 119 9.22 1.26 -3.40
N ARG A 120 10.31 2.04 -3.38
CA ARG A 120 10.26 3.48 -3.69
C ARG A 120 10.74 3.70 -5.11
#